data_AF-A0A7Y3DUC7-F1
#
_entry.id   AF-A0A7Y3DUC7-F1
#
_cell.length_a   1.000
_cell.length_b   1.000
_cell.length_c   1.000
_cell.angle_alpha   90.00
_cell.angle_beta   90.00
_cell.angle_gamma   90.00
#
_symmetry.space_group_name_H-M   'P 1'
#
loop_
_entity.id
_entity.type
_entity.pdbx_description
1 polymer ?
#
loop_
_entity_poly.entity_id
_entity_poly.type
_entity_poly.pdbx_seq_one_letter_code
_entity_poly.pdbx_strand_id
1 'polypeptide(L)'
;AFKNYIAKHKNVFFELSLEKRIDYIENAIHKNMKFRNSLKGMIIGMFTMEEYHIYTQNSSALNKRMMNIVKERYLSHIQLFDTPEFLAAV
;
A
#
# COMPACT_ATOMS: atom_id res chain seq x y z
N ALA A 1 -6.65 -3.49 3.55
CA ALA A 1 -5.80 -4.00 2.46
C ALA A 1 -4.39 -4.38 2.93
N PHE A 2 -3.59 -3.43 3.43
CA PHE A 2 -2.18 -3.71 3.79
C PHE A 2 -2.00 -4.70 4.94
N LYS A 3 -2.84 -4.66 6.00
CA LYS A 3 -2.84 -5.70 7.06
C LYS A 3 -3.01 -7.12 6.49
N ASN A 4 -3.87 -7.31 5.49
CA ASN A 4 -4.03 -8.60 4.81
C ASN A 4 -2.80 -8.98 3.98
N TYR A 5 -2.11 -8.00 3.39
CA TYR A 5 -0.84 -8.23 2.72
C TYR A 5 0.23 -8.71 3.70
N ILE A 6 0.36 -8.05 4.85
CA ILE A 6 1.28 -8.44 5.95
C ILE A 6 0.99 -9.87 6.41
N ALA A 7 -0.28 -10.19 6.71
CA ALA A 7 -0.69 -11.53 7.14
C ALA A 7 -0.32 -12.63 6.12
N LYS A 8 -0.50 -12.36 4.82
CA LYS A 8 -0.11 -13.28 3.75
C LYS A 8 1.41 -13.49 3.64
N HIS A 9 2.19 -12.55 4.13
CA HIS A 9 3.65 -12.64 4.20
C HIS A 9 4.11 -13.03 5.61
N LYS A 10 3.30 -13.85 6.29
CA LYS A 10 3.62 -14.44 7.60
C LYS A 10 3.95 -13.42 8.68
N ASN A 11 3.34 -12.23 8.62
CA ASN A 11 3.48 -11.21 9.66
C ASN A 11 4.91 -10.68 9.89
N VAL A 12 5.86 -10.97 8.97
CA VAL A 12 7.28 -10.56 9.06
C VAL A 12 7.44 -9.06 9.29
N PHE A 13 6.50 -8.24 8.79
CA PHE A 13 6.49 -6.80 9.01
C PHE A 13 6.65 -6.41 10.48
N PHE A 14 6.06 -7.15 11.42
CA PHE A 14 6.09 -6.79 12.84
C PHE A 14 7.44 -7.09 13.51
N GLU A 15 8.25 -7.98 12.93
CA GLU A 15 9.60 -8.32 13.40
C GLU A 15 10.67 -7.34 12.89
N LEU A 16 10.32 -6.48 11.94
CA LEU A 16 11.25 -5.53 11.33
C LEU A 16 11.41 -4.27 12.19
N SER A 17 12.63 -3.71 12.18
CA SER A 17 12.89 -2.35 12.66
C SER A 17 12.10 -1.32 11.83
N LEU A 18 11.88 -0.12 12.38
CA LEU A 18 11.12 0.94 11.71
C LEU A 18 11.66 1.24 10.30
N GLU A 19 12.96 1.37 10.14
CA GLU A 19 13.61 1.60 8.84
C GLU A 19 13.31 0.47 7.85
N LYS A 20 13.45 -0.78 8.28
CA LYS A 20 13.13 -1.95 7.44
C LYS A 20 11.64 -2.05 7.13
N ARG A 21 10.75 -1.56 8.00
CA ARG A 21 9.31 -1.48 7.74
C ARG A 21 8.99 -0.44 6.65
N ILE A 22 9.71 0.67 6.62
CA ILE A 22 9.61 1.66 5.54
C ILE A 22 10.00 0.99 4.22
N ASP A 23 11.17 0.35 4.15
CA ASP A 23 11.62 -0.39 2.96
C ASP A 23 10.63 -1.49 2.55
N TYR A 24 10.05 -2.19 3.52
CA TYR A 24 9.04 -3.22 3.28
C TYR A 24 7.80 -2.63 2.57
N ILE A 25 7.30 -1.48 3.03
CA ILE A 25 6.17 -0.77 2.40
C ILE A 25 6.54 -0.35 0.98
N GLU A 26 7.72 0.24 0.77
CA GLU A 26 8.15 0.67 -0.56
C GLU A 26 8.24 -0.51 -1.53
N ASN A 27 8.85 -1.62 -1.10
CA ASN A 27 8.96 -2.83 -1.90
C ASN A 27 7.58 -3.45 -2.18
N ALA A 28 6.67 -3.47 -1.21
CA ALA A 28 5.31 -3.97 -1.40
C ALA A 28 4.55 -3.16 -2.46
N ILE A 29 4.69 -1.83 -2.47
CA ILE A 29 3.98 -0.95 -3.41
C ILE A 29 4.63 -0.96 -4.79
N HIS A 30 5.97 -0.95 -4.86
CA HIS A 30 6.69 -0.80 -6.14
C HIS A 30 7.03 -2.13 -6.80
N LYS A 31 7.42 -3.16 -6.04
CA LYS A 31 7.92 -4.44 -6.61
C LYS A 31 6.86 -5.53 -6.64
N ASN A 32 5.91 -5.55 -5.69
CA ASN A 32 4.87 -6.57 -5.70
C ASN A 32 3.73 -6.24 -6.69
N MET A 33 3.82 -6.76 -7.92
CA MET A 33 2.86 -6.45 -8.99
C MET A 33 1.41 -6.81 -8.63
N LYS A 34 1.18 -7.96 -7.97
CA LYS A 34 -0.17 -8.42 -7.61
C LYS A 34 -0.82 -7.49 -6.60
N PHE A 35 -0.08 -7.11 -5.55
CA PHE A 35 -0.59 -6.17 -4.56
C PHE A 35 -0.78 -4.77 -5.15
N ARG A 36 0.20 -4.26 -5.91
CA ARG A 36 0.12 -2.98 -6.61
C ARG A 36 -1.10 -2.90 -7.53
N ASN A 37 -1.36 -3.94 -8.33
CA ASN A 37 -2.51 -3.96 -9.24
C ASN A 37 -3.84 -4.04 -8.46
N SER A 38 -3.88 -4.74 -7.33
CA SER A 38 -5.06 -4.73 -6.45
C SER A 38 -5.36 -3.33 -5.90
N LEU A 39 -4.33 -2.56 -5.51
CA LEU A 39 -4.46 -1.18 -5.05
C LEU A 39 -4.97 -0.26 -6.15
N LYS A 40 -4.38 -0.35 -7.36
CA LYS A 40 -4.86 0.39 -8.53
C LYS A 40 -6.33 0.09 -8.83
N GLY A 41 -6.71 -1.19 -8.83
CA GLY A 41 -8.09 -1.61 -9.05
C GLY A 41 -9.05 -1.03 -8.02
N MET A 42 -8.69 -1.04 -6.73
CA MET A 42 -9.53 -0.42 -5.68
C MET A 42 -9.69 1.09 -5.86
N ILE A 43 -8.65 1.81 -6.30
CA ILE A 43 -8.74 3.25 -6.53
C ILE A 43 -9.59 3.54 -7.77
N ILE A 44 -9.31 2.86 -8.88
CA ILE A 44 -10.01 3.05 -10.16
C ILE A 44 -11.49 2.62 -10.03
N GLY A 45 -11.78 1.60 -9.23
CA GLY A 45 -13.16 1.16 -8.96
C GLY A 45 -14.02 2.19 -8.23
N MET A 46 -13.41 3.24 -7.67
CA MET A 46 -14.12 4.38 -7.07
C MET A 46 -14.33 5.55 -8.04
N PHE A 47 -13.80 5.47 -9.25
CA PHE A 47 -13.96 6.54 -10.24
C PHE A 47 -15.37 6.55 -10.82
N THR A 48 -15.88 7.75 -11.03
CA THR A 48 -16.98 8.01 -11.95
C THR A 48 -16.56 7.74 -13.40
N MET A 49 -17.53 7.68 -14.32
CA MET A 49 -17.25 7.49 -15.74
C MET A 49 -16.35 8.59 -16.33
N GLU A 50 -16.55 9.83 -15.91
CA GLU A 50 -15.75 10.97 -16.37
C GLU A 50 -14.32 10.90 -15.86
N GLU A 51 -14.13 10.62 -14.56
CA GLU A 51 -12.80 10.42 -13.98
C GLU A 51 -12.07 9.25 -14.62
N TYR A 52 -12.79 8.16 -14.91
CA TYR A 52 -12.22 7.03 -15.63
C TYR A 52 -11.78 7.43 -17.03
N HIS A 53 -12.56 8.21 -17.77
CA HIS A 53 -12.17 8.72 -19.08
C HIS A 53 -10.88 9.54 -18.99
N ILE A 54 -10.80 10.50 -18.06
CA ILE A 54 -9.57 11.29 -17.80
C ILE A 54 -8.39 10.38 -17.45
N TYR A 55 -8.64 9.37 -16.62
CA TYR A 55 -7.63 8.38 -16.25
C TYR A 55 -7.08 7.62 -17.46
N THR A 56 -7.95 7.16 -18.37
CA THR A 56 -7.50 6.40 -19.55
C THR A 56 -6.54 7.19 -20.43
N GLN A 57 -6.77 8.50 -20.60
CA GLN A 57 -5.92 9.39 -21.39
C GLN A 57 -4.55 9.65 -20.74
N ASN A 58 -4.45 9.56 -19.41
CA ASN A 58 -3.26 9.94 -18.64
C ASN A 58 -2.72 8.80 -17.76
N SER A 59 -3.05 7.56 -18.11
CA SER A 59 -2.96 6.41 -17.20
C SER A 59 -1.56 6.16 -16.66
N SER A 60 -0.50 6.35 -17.46
CA SER A 60 0.88 6.18 -17.02
C SER A 60 1.28 7.17 -15.91
N ALA A 61 1.01 8.46 -16.11
CA ALA A 61 1.33 9.52 -15.15
C ALA A 61 0.49 9.38 -13.87
N LEU A 62 -0.82 9.14 -14.03
CA LEU A 62 -1.74 8.99 -12.91
C LEU A 62 -1.44 7.72 -12.10
N ASN A 63 -1.09 6.60 -12.74
CA ASN A 63 -0.67 5.40 -12.02
C ASN A 63 0.56 5.64 -11.14
N LYS A 64 1.56 6.36 -11.65
CA LYS A 64 2.75 6.72 -10.86
C LYS A 64 2.36 7.59 -9.67
N ARG A 65 1.52 8.61 -9.89
CA ARG A 65 1.05 9.53 -8.84
C ARG A 65 0.21 8.80 -7.79
N MET A 66 -0.71 7.93 -8.20
CA MET A 66 -1.54 7.13 -7.29
C MET A 66 -0.69 6.24 -6.38
N MET A 67 0.32 5.56 -6.93
CA MET A 67 1.18 4.69 -6.11
C MET A 67 2.04 5.49 -5.15
N ASN A 68 2.53 6.67 -5.55
CA ASN A 68 3.22 7.58 -4.64
C ASN A 68 2.31 8.01 -3.49
N ILE A 69 1.06 8.43 -3.78
CA ILE A 69 0.09 8.82 -2.73
C ILE A 69 -0.18 7.65 -1.77
N VAL A 70 -0.36 6.43 -2.27
CA VAL A 70 -0.59 5.25 -1.41
C VAL A 70 0.63 4.99 -0.53
N LYS A 71 1.85 5.11 -1.08
CA LYS A 71 3.09 4.94 -0.33
C LYS A 71 3.20 5.94 0.81
N GLU A 72 3.09 7.23 0.51
CA GLU A 72 3.16 8.28 1.52
C GLU A 72 2.09 8.10 2.61
N ARG A 73 0.87 7.72 2.22
CA ARG A 73 -0.20 7.43 3.19
C ARG A 73 0.10 6.25 4.09
N TYR A 74 0.71 5.18 3.59
CA TYR A 74 1.08 4.04 4.43
C TYR A 74 2.24 4.40 5.36
N LEU A 75 3.22 5.15 4.89
CA LEU A 75 4.33 5.62 5.72
C LEU A 75 3.87 6.58 6.82
N SER A 76 3.01 7.56 6.48
CA SER A 76 2.51 8.54 7.45
C SER A 76 1.63 7.92 8.53
N HIS A 77 1.03 6.76 8.27
CA HIS A 77 0.16 6.04 9.19
C HIS A 77 0.78 4.73 9.68
N ILE A 78 2.10 4.60 9.62
CA ILE A 78 2.76 3.31 9.85
C ILE A 78 2.46 2.73 11.24
N GLN A 79 2.30 3.59 12.24
CA GLN A 79 1.94 3.23 13.62
C GLN A 79 0.54 2.58 13.73
N LEU A 80 -0.38 2.85 12.79
CA LEU A 80 -1.71 2.23 12.78
C LEU A 80 -1.68 0.75 12.36
N PHE A 81 -0.54 0.28 11.84
CA PHE A 81 -0.35 -1.12 11.50
C PHE A 81 0.05 -1.96 12.71
N ASP A 82 0.61 -1.36 13.75
CA ASP A 82 0.89 -2.05 15.01
C ASP A 82 -0.43 -2.50 15.66
N THR A 83 -0.49 -3.77 16.06
CA THR A 83 -1.61 -4.34 16.82
C THR A 83 -1.27 -4.39 18.30
N PRO A 84 -2.22 -4.07 19.20
CA PRO A 84 -1.99 -4.12 20.65
C PRO A 84 -1.48 -5.49 21.13
N GLU A 85 -1.94 -6.60 20.54
CA GLU A 85 -1.48 -7.93 20.93
C GLU A 85 0.02 -8.18 20.66
N PHE A 86 0.62 -7.46 19.70
CA PHE A 86 2.04 -7.60 19.39
C PHE A 86 2.92 -6.71 20.28
N LEU A 87 2.39 -5.57 20.72
CA LEU A 87 3.06 -4.67 21.68
C LEU A 87 3.09 -5.25 23.10
N ALA A 88 2.13 -6.12 23.45
CA ALA A 88 2.07 -6.79 24.75
C ALA A 88 2.96 -8.04 24.86
N ALA A 89 3.49 -8.53 23.73
CA ALA A 89 4.32 -9.74 23.65
C ALA A 89 5.84 -9.45 23.65
N VAL A 90 6.23 -8.18 23.77
CA VAL A 90 7.62 -7.70 23.88
C VAL A 90 7.90 -7.22 25.30
#